data_AF-A0A9D7VRL6-F1
#
_entry.id   AF-A0A9D7VRL6-F1
#
_cell.length_a   1.000
_cell.length_b   1.000
_cell.length_c   1.000
_cell.angle_alpha   90.00
_cell.angle_beta   90.00
_cell.angle_gamma   90.00
#
_symmetry.space_group_name_H-M   'P 1'
#
loop_
_entity.id
_entity.type
_entity.pdbx_description
1 polymer ?
#
loop_
_entity_poly.entity_id
_entity_poly.type
_entity_poly.pdbx_seq_one_letter_code
_entity_poly.pdbx_strand_id
1 'polypeptide(L)'
;LKVKEEWNKQLERYLQYRRSLKGLILLMDIRHPLKDYDRQMIEWAAVSEMPVHILLTKCDKLKRGPAKTALLGVKEELKGHERWISAQLFSAHNYEGMDELQRTLNWWLTLPEDDVAPIEDDLTE
;
A
#
# COMPACT_ATOMS: atom_id res chain seq x y z
N LEU A 1 -19.45 12.66 11.36
CA LEU A 1 -19.32 13.39 10.08
C LEU A 1 -18.22 14.45 10.18
N LYS A 2 -18.39 15.54 10.96
CA LYS A 2 -17.35 16.58 11.14
C LYS A 2 -15.94 16.06 11.49
N VAL A 3 -15.82 15.13 12.45
CA VAL A 3 -14.50 14.59 12.85
C VAL A 3 -13.81 13.84 11.71
N LYS A 4 -14.58 13.12 10.86
CA LYS A 4 -14.03 12.38 9.71
C LYS A 4 -13.56 13.34 8.62
N GLU A 5 -14.32 14.39 8.37
CA GLU A 5 -13.99 15.44 7.38
C GLU A 5 -12.76 16.26 7.80
N GLU A 6 -12.68 16.64 9.08
CA GLU A 6 -11.53 17.35 9.64
C GLU A 6 -10.26 16.50 9.53
N TRP A 7 -10.36 15.21 9.87
CA TRP A 7 -9.25 14.28 9.80
C TRP A 7 -8.79 14.04 8.36
N ASN A 8 -9.71 13.90 7.40
CA ASN A 8 -9.40 13.80 5.98
C ASN A 8 -8.63 15.03 5.48
N LYS A 9 -9.04 16.24 5.84
CA LYS A 9 -8.32 17.48 5.45
C LYS A 9 -6.92 17.55 6.02
N GLN A 10 -6.73 17.13 7.27
CA GLN A 10 -5.40 17.11 7.89
C GLN A 10 -4.49 16.08 7.21
N LEU A 11 -5.02 14.92 6.86
CA LEU A 11 -4.26 13.88 6.19
C LEU A 11 -3.86 14.29 4.77
N GLU A 12 -4.79 14.85 3.99
CA GLU A 12 -4.53 15.39 2.66
C GLU A 12 -3.40 16.44 2.71
N ARG A 13 -3.51 17.39 3.65
CA ARG A 13 -2.48 18.40 3.89
C ARG A 13 -1.14 17.77 4.27
N TYR A 14 -1.13 16.75 5.11
CA TYR A 14 0.10 16.07 5.52
C TYR A 14 0.78 15.39 4.32
N LEU A 15 0.02 14.63 3.52
CA LEU A 15 0.54 13.92 2.35
C LEU A 15 1.08 14.89 1.28
N GLN A 16 0.40 16.03 1.09
CA GLN A 16 0.78 17.00 0.07
C GLN A 16 1.99 17.87 0.45
N TYR A 17 2.05 18.37 1.69
CA TYR A 17 3.04 19.39 2.06
C TYR A 17 4.29 18.84 2.75
N ARG A 18 4.28 17.57 3.18
CA ARG A 18 5.42 16.99 3.89
C ARG A 18 6.54 16.60 2.92
N ARG A 19 7.48 17.52 2.69
CA ARG A 19 8.63 17.31 1.78
C ARG A 19 9.51 16.10 2.09
N SER A 20 9.61 15.68 3.35
CA SER A 20 10.42 14.51 3.74
C SER A 20 9.67 13.19 3.63
N LEU A 21 8.39 13.20 3.21
CA LEU A 21 7.63 11.97 2.99
C LEU A 21 8.13 11.31 1.70
N LYS A 22 8.56 10.05 1.80
CA LYS A 22 9.07 9.26 0.67
C LYS A 22 8.09 8.19 0.17
N GLY A 23 7.03 7.93 0.92
CA GLY A 23 5.98 6.99 0.56
C GLY A 23 5.02 6.74 1.72
N LEU A 24 3.97 5.97 1.46
CA LEU A 24 2.91 5.65 2.42
C LEU A 24 2.68 4.14 2.50
N ILE A 25 2.73 3.59 3.72
CA ILE A 25 2.29 2.22 3.99
C ILE A 25 0.80 2.24 4.36
N LEU A 26 -0.05 1.60 3.56
CA LEU A 26 -1.49 1.50 3.79
C LEU A 26 -1.85 0.12 4.35
N LEU A 27 -2.31 0.07 5.60
CA LEU A 27 -2.70 -1.17 6.26
C LEU A 27 -4.18 -1.46 6.01
N MET A 28 -4.48 -2.59 5.37
CA MET A 28 -5.84 -3.09 5.16
C MET A 28 -6.00 -4.47 5.80
N ASP A 29 -7.12 -4.72 6.50
CA ASP A 29 -7.42 -6.07 7.02
C ASP A 29 -7.87 -6.95 5.84
N ILE A 30 -7.15 -8.04 5.57
CA ILE A 30 -7.39 -8.90 4.40
C ILE A 30 -8.81 -9.48 4.32
N ARG A 31 -9.52 -9.55 5.45
CA ARG A 31 -10.88 -10.11 5.50
C ARG A 31 -11.90 -9.16 4.88
N HIS A 32 -11.61 -7.86 4.86
CA HIS A 32 -12.47 -6.81 4.32
C HIS A 32 -11.62 -5.67 3.72
N PRO A 33 -10.84 -5.93 2.66
CA PRO A 33 -9.99 -4.92 2.03
C PRO A 33 -10.83 -3.95 1.20
N LEU A 34 -10.22 -2.83 0.78
CA LEU A 34 -10.82 -1.83 -0.10
C LEU A 34 -12.13 -1.27 0.46
N LYS A 35 -12.10 -0.72 1.67
CA LYS A 35 -13.21 0.11 2.15
C LYS A 35 -13.20 1.43 1.41
N ASP A 36 -14.31 2.17 1.46
CA ASP A 36 -14.45 3.47 0.75
C ASP A 36 -13.29 4.43 1.04
N TYR A 37 -12.81 4.42 2.29
CA TYR A 37 -11.68 5.22 2.70
C TYR A 37 -10.35 4.76 2.08
N ASP A 38 -10.14 3.45 1.94
CA ASP A 38 -8.92 2.91 1.33
C ASP A 38 -8.86 3.27 -0.16
N ARG A 39 -10.01 3.20 -0.86
CA ARG A 39 -10.12 3.63 -2.26
C ARG A 39 -9.83 5.12 -2.43
N GLN A 40 -10.38 5.98 -1.56
CA GLN A 40 -10.06 7.41 -1.58
C GLN A 40 -8.57 7.68 -1.40
N MET A 41 -7.90 6.94 -0.50
CA MET A 41 -6.46 7.08 -0.28
C MET A 41 -5.63 6.62 -1.47
N ILE A 42 -6.05 5.53 -2.14
CA ILE A 42 -5.43 5.02 -3.37
C ILE A 42 -5.53 6.06 -4.49
N GLU A 43 -6.72 6.64 -4.71
CA GLU A 43 -6.93 7.69 -5.71
C GLU A 43 -6.06 8.93 -5.44
N TRP A 44 -6.01 9.39 -4.18
CA TRP A 44 -5.19 10.53 -3.81
C TRP A 44 -3.70 10.30 -4.03
N ALA A 45 -3.23 9.10 -3.68
CA ALA A 45 -1.86 8.72 -3.90
C ALA A 45 -1.49 8.66 -5.39
N ALA A 46 -2.40 8.12 -6.21
CA ALA A 46 -2.22 8.07 -7.66
C ALA A 46 -2.13 9.47 -8.27
N VAL A 47 -3.00 10.40 -7.86
CA VAL A 47 -2.99 11.80 -8.33
C VAL A 47 -1.73 12.55 -7.87
N SER A 48 -1.22 12.20 -6.68
CA SER A 48 -0.05 12.87 -6.09
C SER A 48 1.28 12.24 -6.52
N GLU A 49 1.26 11.21 -7.40
CA GLU A 49 2.43 10.42 -7.80
C GLU A 49 3.25 9.94 -6.59
N MET A 50 2.56 9.64 -5.49
CA MET A 50 3.17 9.26 -4.22
C MET A 50 3.31 7.74 -4.17
N PRO A 51 4.50 7.19 -3.89
CA PRO A 51 4.66 5.76 -3.67
C PRO A 51 3.78 5.26 -2.51
N VAL A 52 2.99 4.23 -2.77
CA VAL A 52 2.15 3.56 -1.78
C VAL A 52 2.38 2.06 -1.81
N HIS A 53 2.46 1.48 -0.63
CA HIS A 53 2.57 0.04 -0.48
C HIS A 53 1.53 -0.45 0.52
N ILE A 54 0.64 -1.31 0.01
CA ILE A 54 -0.49 -1.85 0.73
C ILE A 54 -0.08 -3.14 1.43
N LEU A 55 -0.34 -3.21 2.73
CA LEU A 55 -0.23 -4.45 3.50
C LEU A 55 -1.63 -5.01 3.75
N LEU A 56 -1.93 -6.15 3.14
CA LEU A 56 -3.09 -6.96 3.48
C LEU A 56 -2.80 -7.73 4.78
N THR A 57 -2.98 -7.02 5.89
CA THR A 57 -2.72 -7.48 7.25
C THR A 57 -3.63 -8.63 7.65
N LYS A 58 -3.14 -9.42 8.61
CA LYS A 58 -3.83 -10.61 9.15
C LYS A 58 -4.09 -11.68 8.08
N CYS A 59 -3.18 -11.81 7.10
CA CYS A 59 -3.27 -12.87 6.09
C CYS A 59 -3.36 -14.27 6.71
N ASP A 60 -2.79 -14.47 7.91
CA ASP A 60 -2.90 -15.70 8.72
C ASP A 60 -4.35 -16.10 9.08
N LYS A 61 -5.31 -15.17 8.98
CA LYS A 61 -6.74 -15.46 9.23
C LYS A 61 -7.43 -16.09 8.02
N LEU A 62 -6.79 -16.15 6.87
CA LEU A 62 -7.28 -16.79 5.67
C LEU A 62 -6.39 -17.98 5.30
N LYS A 63 -6.99 -19.00 4.66
CA LYS A 63 -6.20 -20.04 4.01
C LYS A 63 -5.46 -19.45 2.80
N ARG A 64 -4.37 -20.11 2.37
CA ARG A 64 -3.50 -19.66 1.26
C ARG A 64 -4.25 -19.29 -0.02
N GLY A 65 -5.25 -20.10 -0.42
CA GLY A 65 -6.07 -19.83 -1.60
C GLY A 65 -6.85 -18.50 -1.49
N PRO A 66 -7.77 -18.37 -0.52
CA PRO A 66 -8.49 -17.12 -0.27
C PRO A 66 -7.60 -15.90 -0.07
N ALA A 67 -6.45 -16.03 0.62
CA ALA A 67 -5.49 -14.94 0.77
C ALA A 67 -4.94 -14.48 -0.59
N LYS A 68 -4.52 -15.41 -1.46
CA LYS A 68 -4.06 -15.11 -2.81
C LYS A 68 -5.17 -14.48 -3.67
N THR A 69 -6.41 -14.96 -3.55
CA THR A 69 -7.56 -14.37 -4.24
C THR A 69 -7.82 -12.94 -3.79
N ALA A 70 -7.74 -12.66 -2.48
CA ALA A 70 -7.90 -11.30 -1.96
C ALA A 70 -6.80 -10.37 -2.47
N LEU A 71 -5.54 -10.82 -2.46
CA LEU A 71 -4.43 -10.05 -3.02
C LEU A 71 -4.63 -9.76 -4.51
N LEU A 72 -5.04 -10.77 -5.30
CA LEU A 72 -5.28 -10.59 -6.72
C LEU A 72 -6.43 -9.61 -6.98
N GLY A 73 -7.50 -9.67 -6.19
CA GLY A 73 -8.61 -8.72 -6.28
C GLY A 73 -8.16 -7.28 -5.98
N VAL A 74 -7.28 -7.08 -5.00
CA VAL A 74 -6.68 -5.77 -4.75
C VAL A 74 -5.78 -5.34 -5.92
N LYS A 75 -4.90 -6.22 -6.42
CA LYS A 75 -4.03 -5.90 -7.56
C LYS A 75 -4.82 -5.55 -8.82
N GLU A 76 -5.97 -6.19 -9.05
CA GLU A 76 -6.88 -5.87 -10.16
C GLU A 76 -7.42 -4.43 -10.08
N GLU A 77 -7.83 -3.98 -8.88
CA GLU A 77 -8.32 -2.60 -8.66
C GLU A 77 -7.21 -1.56 -8.77
N LEU A 78 -5.94 -1.99 -8.66
CA LEU A 78 -4.77 -1.13 -8.82
C LEU A 78 -4.28 -1.03 -10.26
N LYS A 79 -4.90 -1.74 -11.22
CA LYS A 79 -4.53 -1.66 -12.63
C LYS A 79 -4.57 -0.23 -13.14
N GLY A 80 -3.50 0.21 -13.79
CA GLY A 80 -3.30 1.59 -14.23
C GLY A 80 -2.61 2.48 -13.20
N HIS A 81 -2.42 2.00 -11.98
CA HIS A 81 -1.70 2.68 -10.90
C HIS A 81 -0.47 1.89 -10.42
N GLU A 82 -0.09 0.80 -11.10
CA GLU A 82 0.98 -0.12 -10.66
C GLU A 82 2.34 0.56 -10.53
N ARG A 83 2.55 1.67 -11.25
CA ARG A 83 3.79 2.44 -11.15
C ARG A 83 4.04 2.99 -9.74
N TRP A 84 2.98 3.38 -9.05
CA TRP A 84 3.08 4.07 -7.76
C TRP A 84 2.55 3.22 -6.61
N ILE A 85 1.68 2.25 -6.89
CA ILE A 85 0.95 1.50 -5.87
C ILE A 85 1.21 0.01 -6.01
N SER A 86 1.67 -0.60 -4.93
CA SER A 86 1.91 -2.04 -4.82
C SER A 86 1.17 -2.63 -3.62
N ALA A 87 0.99 -3.94 -3.58
CA ALA A 87 0.29 -4.64 -2.51
C ALA A 87 0.90 -6.01 -2.22
N GLN A 88 0.95 -6.37 -0.93
CA GLN A 88 1.44 -7.67 -0.46
C GLN A 88 0.56 -8.27 0.64
N LEU A 89 0.73 -9.57 0.88
CA LEU A 89 0.22 -10.22 2.09
C LEU A 89 1.11 -9.87 3.29
N PHE A 90 0.50 -9.72 4.47
CA PHE A 90 1.24 -9.43 5.68
C PHE A 90 0.61 -10.07 6.93
N SER A 91 1.43 -10.72 7.76
CA SER A 91 1.02 -11.16 9.09
C SER A 91 2.09 -10.81 10.12
N ALA A 92 1.72 -9.93 11.05
CA ALA A 92 2.54 -9.65 12.23
C ALA A 92 2.65 -10.87 13.17
N HIS A 93 1.70 -11.80 13.13
CA HIS A 93 1.71 -12.98 13.99
C HIS A 93 2.68 -14.05 13.47
N ASN A 94 2.68 -14.27 12.16
CA ASN A 94 3.50 -15.28 11.51
C ASN A 94 4.81 -14.73 10.92
N TYR A 95 5.05 -13.42 11.04
CA TYR A 95 6.14 -12.70 10.39
C TYR A 95 6.15 -12.81 8.85
N GLU A 96 5.01 -13.15 8.26
CA GLU A 96 4.86 -13.26 6.81
C GLU A 96 4.85 -11.87 6.16
N GLY A 97 5.62 -11.72 5.07
CA GLY A 97 5.73 -10.49 4.31
C GLY A 97 6.73 -9.47 4.87
N MET A 98 7.49 -9.81 5.92
CA MET A 98 8.47 -8.89 6.51
C MET A 98 9.60 -8.53 5.55
N ASP A 99 10.17 -9.51 4.84
CA ASP A 99 11.30 -9.29 3.94
C ASP A 99 10.91 -8.43 2.72
N GLU A 100 9.69 -8.57 2.23
CA GLU A 100 9.15 -7.72 1.16
C GLU A 100 8.94 -6.29 1.64
N LEU A 101 8.32 -6.10 2.81
CA LEU A 101 8.14 -4.78 3.41
C LEU A 101 9.48 -4.07 3.66
N GLN A 102 10.47 -4.79 4.19
CA GLN A 102 11.81 -4.25 4.40
C GLN A 102 12.48 -3.81 3.10
N ARG A 103 12.37 -4.63 2.04
CA ARG A 103 12.88 -4.27 0.71
C ARG A 103 12.22 -3.00 0.18
N THR A 104 10.89 -2.90 0.28
CA THR A 104 10.15 -1.71 -0.14
C THR A 104 10.57 -0.46 0.64
N LEU A 105 10.69 -0.57 1.97
CA LEU A 105 11.11 0.56 2.81
C LEU A 105 12.55 0.99 2.53
N ASN A 106 13.47 0.03 2.37
CA ASN A 106 14.85 0.33 2.01
C ASN A 106 14.88 1.06 0.67
N TRP A 107 14.19 0.57 -0.35
CA TRP A 107 14.09 1.23 -1.66
C TRP A 107 13.66 2.70 -1.54
N TRP A 108 12.59 3.00 -0.81
CA TRP A 108 12.11 4.38 -0.64
C TRP A 108 13.07 5.29 0.13
N LEU A 109 13.85 4.72 1.05
CA LEU A 109 14.69 5.49 1.96
C LEU A 109 16.15 5.60 1.50
N THR A 110 16.61 4.71 0.63
CA THR A 110 18.01 4.66 0.19
C THR A 110 18.24 5.19 -1.23
N LEU A 111 17.19 5.41 -2.02
CA LEU A 111 17.36 5.93 -3.36
C LEU A 111 17.64 7.44 -3.38
N PRO A 112 18.52 7.90 -4.31
CA PRO A 112 18.55 9.30 -4.73
C PRO A 112 17.17 9.71 -5.26
N GLU A 113 16.80 10.99 -5.11
CA GLU A 113 15.42 11.47 -5.37
C GLU A 113 14.88 11.23 -6.79
N ASP A 114 15.72 10.85 -7.74
CA ASP A 114 15.41 10.71 -9.16
C ASP A 114 15.11 9.25 -9.63
N ASP A 115 15.35 8.22 -8.80
CA ASP A 115 15.41 6.81 -9.25
C ASP A 115 14.30 5.88 -8.71
N VAL A 116 13.20 6.40 -8.17
CA VAL A 116 12.10 5.55 -7.66
C VAL A 116 11.30 4.93 -8.81
N ALA A 117 11.86 3.91 -9.46
CA ALA A 117 11.15 3.03 -10.37
C ALA A 117 10.31 1.99 -9.60
N PRO A 118 9.20 1.49 -10.18
CA PRO A 118 8.32 0.52 -9.52
C PRO A 118 9.02 -0.82 -9.25
N ILE A 119 8.61 -1.47 -8.15
CA ILE A 119 9.00 -2.84 -7.81
C ILE A 119 8.34 -3.77 -8.82
N GLU A 120 9.13 -4.35 -9.72
CA GLU A 120 8.67 -5.43 -10.61
C GLU A 120 8.44 -6.69 -9.77
N ASP A 121 7.24 -7.25 -9.92
CA ASP A 121 6.75 -8.45 -9.24
C ASP A 121 7.44 -9.67 -9.88
N ASP A 122 8.66 -10.00 -9.46
CA ASP A 122 9.36 -11.20 -9.94
C ASP A 122 8.76 -12.45 -9.30
N LEU A 123 7.65 -12.91 -9.89
CA LEU A 123 7.15 -14.27 -9.77
C LEU A 123 7.49 -15.02 -11.06
N THR A 124 8.78 -15.27 -11.30
CA THR A 124 9.24 -16.36 -12.17
C THR A 124 9.99 -17.42 -11.37
N GLU A 125 9.22 -18.39 -10.86
CA GLU A 125 9.41 -19.87 -10.89
C GLU A 125 8.52 -20.57 -9.84
#